data_AF-A0A1S3GKS9-F1
#
_entry.id   AF-A0A1S3GKS9-F1
#
_cell.length_a   1.000
_cell.length_b   1.000
_cell.length_c   1.000
_cell.angle_alpha   90.00
_cell.angle_beta   90.00
_cell.angle_gamma   90.00
#
_symmetry.space_group_name_H-M   'P 1'
#
loop_
_entity.id
_entity.type
_entity.pdbx_description
1 polymer ?
#
loop_
_entity_poly.entity_id
_entity_poly.type
_entity_poly.pdbx_seq_one_letter_code
_entity_poly.pdbx_strand_id
1 'polypeptide(L)'
;MEEGEEAEEQQRFSYQQRLKAAVHYTVGCLCKEVELDKEMPFSKQTIAAISELTFRQCDNFAKDLEMFARHAKRSTINTDDVKLLARRSNSLLKYITEKNEEIAQFNLERKTKKKKKLEDGNKNPREHADEEMVE
;
A
#
# COMPACT_ATOMS: atom_id res chain seq x y z
N MET A 1 23.42 27.39 -16.26
CA MET A 1 21.95 27.22 -16.20
C MET A 1 21.59 25.90 -16.87
N GLU A 2 22.06 25.66 -18.09
CA GLU A 2 21.92 24.37 -18.81
C GLU A 2 22.48 23.15 -18.04
N GLU A 3 23.69 23.22 -17.47
CA GLU A 3 24.28 22.09 -16.72
C GLU A 3 23.45 21.67 -15.48
N GLY A 4 22.70 22.60 -14.89
CA GLY A 4 21.83 22.31 -13.75
C GLY A 4 20.55 21.60 -14.18
N GLU A 5 19.98 22.00 -15.32
CA GLU A 5 18.78 21.39 -15.89
C GLU A 5 19.06 19.96 -16.39
N GLU A 6 20.21 19.74 -17.03
CA GLU A 6 20.65 18.40 -17.47
C GLU A 6 20.84 17.44 -16.29
N ALA A 7 21.43 17.91 -15.19
CA ALA A 7 21.63 17.10 -14.00
C ALA A 7 20.29 16.69 -13.34
N GLU A 8 19.32 17.59 -13.28
CA GLU A 8 17.98 17.31 -12.77
C GLU A 8 17.21 16.32 -13.65
N GLU A 9 17.29 16.46 -14.98
CA GLU A 9 16.67 15.54 -15.92
C GLU A 9 17.25 14.13 -15.79
N GLN A 10 18.58 14.02 -15.69
CA GLN A 10 19.26 12.74 -15.52
C GLN A 10 18.86 12.05 -14.20
N GLN A 11 18.72 12.83 -13.12
CA GLN A 11 18.23 12.31 -11.83
C GLN A 11 16.79 11.81 -11.92
N ARG A 12 15.90 12.59 -12.56
CA ARG A 12 14.50 12.19 -12.79
C ARG A 12 14.40 10.92 -13.61
N PHE A 13 15.17 10.82 -14.70
CA PHE A 13 15.21 9.63 -15.54
C PHE A 13 15.65 8.40 -14.74
N SER A 14 16.77 8.49 -14.00
CA SER A 14 17.28 7.40 -13.17
C SER A 14 16.27 6.97 -12.10
N TYR A 15 15.61 7.93 -11.44
CA TYR A 15 14.56 7.63 -10.47
C TYR A 15 13.37 6.90 -11.10
N GLN A 16 12.90 7.37 -12.26
CA GLN A 16 11.81 6.74 -12.98
C GLN A 16 12.17 5.30 -13.40
N GLN A 17 13.40 5.05 -13.87
CA GLN A 17 13.85 3.71 -14.22
C GLN A 17 13.86 2.75 -13.02
N ARG A 18 14.29 3.24 -11.84
CA ARG A 18 14.23 2.43 -10.60
C ARG A 18 12.80 2.04 -10.23
N LEU A 19 11.85 2.98 -10.34
CA LEU A 19 10.43 2.69 -10.09
C LEU A 19 9.87 1.69 -11.11
N LYS A 20 10.16 1.87 -12.41
CA LYS A 20 9.75 0.93 -13.46
C LYS A 20 10.30 -0.47 -13.23
N ALA A 21 11.55 -0.60 -12.81
CA ALA A 21 12.17 -1.89 -12.50
C ALA A 21 11.48 -2.58 -11.31
N ALA A 22 11.14 -1.83 -10.24
CA ALA A 22 10.42 -2.38 -9.10
C ALA A 22 9.00 -2.86 -9.46
N VAL A 23 8.29 -2.10 -10.31
CA VAL A 23 7.00 -2.50 -10.86
C VAL A 23 7.15 -3.77 -11.71
N HIS A 24 8.14 -3.82 -12.60
CA HIS A 24 8.39 -4.98 -13.47
C HIS A 24 8.65 -6.26 -12.68
N TYR A 25 9.46 -6.17 -11.62
CA TYR A 25 9.69 -7.30 -10.72
C TYR A 25 8.38 -7.83 -10.12
N THR A 26 7.57 -6.94 -9.54
CA THR A 26 6.31 -7.31 -8.89
C THR A 26 5.29 -7.87 -9.89
N VAL A 27 5.19 -7.26 -11.07
CA VAL A 27 4.35 -7.76 -12.17
C VAL A 27 4.80 -9.15 -12.61
N GLY A 28 6.11 -9.41 -12.68
CA GLY A 28 6.66 -10.73 -12.98
C GLY A 28 6.24 -11.78 -11.94
N CYS A 29 6.31 -11.46 -10.65
CA CYS A 29 5.84 -12.35 -9.58
C CYS A 29 4.34 -12.67 -9.72
N LEU A 30 3.49 -11.66 -9.91
CA LEU A 30 2.05 -11.86 -10.07
C LEU A 30 1.71 -12.64 -11.35
N CYS A 31 2.40 -12.36 -12.46
CA CYS A 31 2.22 -13.13 -13.69
C CYS A 31 2.63 -14.60 -13.49
N LYS A 32 3.64 -14.88 -12.65
CA LYS A 32 4.05 -16.25 -12.35
C LYS A 32 2.99 -16.99 -11.51
N GLU A 33 2.35 -16.32 -10.56
CA GLU A 33 1.22 -16.89 -9.81
C GLU A 33 0.06 -17.23 -10.76
N VAL A 34 -0.27 -16.34 -11.69
CA VAL A 34 -1.33 -16.56 -12.68
C VAL A 34 -0.97 -17.67 -13.67
N GLU A 35 0.29 -17.75 -14.10
CA GLU A 35 0.78 -18.83 -14.97
C GLU A 35 0.61 -20.21 -14.33
N LEU A 36 0.88 -20.32 -13.02
CA LEU A 36 0.69 -21.57 -12.27
C LEU A 36 -0.79 -21.91 -12.08
N ASP A 37 -1.64 -20.92 -11.78
CA ASP A 37 -3.09 -21.11 -11.59
C ASP A 37 -3.82 -21.47 -12.90
N LYS A 38 -3.36 -20.92 -14.03
CA LYS A 38 -4.01 -21.09 -15.35
C LYS A 38 -3.28 -22.08 -16.27
N GLU A 39 -2.16 -22.62 -15.83
CA GLU A 39 -1.28 -23.51 -16.61
C GLU A 39 -0.92 -22.93 -18.00
N MET A 40 -0.75 -21.60 -18.07
CA MET A 40 -0.52 -20.87 -19.32
C MET A 40 0.67 -19.91 -19.17
N PRO A 41 1.78 -20.14 -19.91
CA PRO A 41 2.99 -19.34 -19.76
C PRO A 41 2.87 -17.96 -20.39
N PHE A 42 3.51 -16.96 -19.77
CA PHE A 42 3.66 -15.62 -20.33
C PHE A 42 5.04 -15.44 -20.97
N SER A 43 5.08 -14.81 -22.15
CA SER A 43 6.35 -14.39 -22.74
C SER A 43 6.96 -13.20 -21.97
N LYS A 44 8.29 -13.06 -22.02
CA LYS A 44 8.99 -11.92 -21.38
C LYS A 44 8.48 -10.57 -21.88
N GLN A 45 8.17 -10.50 -23.17
CA GLN A 45 7.62 -9.30 -23.82
C GLN A 45 6.22 -8.97 -23.30
N THR A 46 5.39 -9.99 -23.04
CA THR A 46 4.05 -9.80 -22.46
C THR A 46 4.15 -9.26 -21.04
N ILE A 47 5.03 -9.81 -20.20
CA ILE A 47 5.27 -9.30 -18.84
C ILE A 47 5.79 -7.86 -18.88
N ALA A 48 6.71 -7.54 -19.80
CA ALA A 48 7.19 -6.17 -19.99
C ALA A 48 6.08 -5.21 -20.41
N ALA A 49 5.18 -5.64 -21.31
CA ALA A 49 4.04 -4.84 -21.75
C ALA A 49 3.04 -4.59 -20.60
N ILE A 50 2.72 -5.60 -19.79
CA ILE A 50 1.86 -5.47 -18.59
C ILE A 50 2.52 -4.51 -17.58
N SER A 51 3.83 -4.62 -17.40
CA SER A 51 4.58 -3.72 -16.52
C SER A 51 4.49 -2.26 -16.97
N GLU A 52 4.69 -1.98 -18.26
CA GLU A 52 4.61 -0.62 -18.81
C GLU A 52 3.17 -0.09 -18.76
N LEU A 53 2.17 -0.95 -19.02
CA LEU A 53 0.76 -0.60 -18.88
C LEU A 53 0.43 -0.23 -17.43
N THR A 54 0.87 -1.03 -16.46
CA THR A 54 0.65 -0.80 -15.03
C THR A 54 1.31 0.50 -14.57
N PHE A 55 2.54 0.75 -15.00
CA PHE A 55 3.26 1.98 -14.66
C PHE A 55 2.53 3.23 -15.19
N ARG A 56 2.06 3.20 -16.44
CA ARG A 56 1.27 4.30 -17.02
C ARG A 56 -0.10 4.44 -16.36
N GLN A 57 -0.72 3.34 -15.93
CA GLN A 57 -2.02 3.39 -15.25
C GLN A 57 -1.94 4.09 -13.88
N CYS A 58 -0.80 4.05 -13.20
CA CYS A 58 -0.59 4.79 -11.96
C CYS A 58 -0.74 6.30 -12.12
N ASP A 59 -0.33 6.87 -13.26
CA ASP A 59 -0.50 8.31 -13.54
C ASP A 59 -1.98 8.69 -13.65
N ASN A 60 -2.77 7.86 -14.33
CA ASN A 60 -4.23 8.04 -14.40
C ASN A 60 -4.85 7.96 -13.00
N PHE A 61 -4.49 6.94 -12.21
CA PHE A 61 -5.01 6.79 -10.86
C PHE A 61 -4.62 7.95 -9.94
N ALA A 62 -3.38 8.43 -9.99
CA ALA A 62 -2.93 9.55 -9.17
C ALA A 62 -3.73 10.82 -9.46
N LYS A 63 -3.90 11.16 -10.74
CA LYS A 63 -4.67 12.34 -11.18
C LYS A 63 -6.14 12.25 -10.78
N ASP A 64 -6.77 11.10 -11.00
CA ASP A 64 -8.17 10.90 -10.63
C ASP A 64 -8.37 11.01 -9.11
N LEU A 65 -7.50 10.38 -8.32
CA LEU A 65 -7.58 10.45 -6.85
C LEU A 65 -7.39 11.87 -6.32
N GLU A 66 -6.44 12.63 -6.87
CA GLU A 66 -6.27 14.05 -6.54
C GLU A 66 -7.54 14.85 -6.88
N MET A 67 -8.12 14.62 -8.06
CA MET A 67 -9.35 15.30 -8.47
C MET A 67 -10.54 14.94 -7.58
N PHE A 68 -10.67 13.68 -7.14
CA PHE A 68 -11.74 13.24 -6.24
C PHE A 68 -11.61 13.86 -4.85
N ALA A 69 -10.41 13.88 -4.28
CA ALA A 69 -10.16 14.55 -3.01
C ALA A 69 -10.46 16.05 -3.10
N ARG A 70 -10.01 16.71 -4.17
CA ARG A 70 -10.27 18.13 -4.42
C ARG A 70 -11.74 18.43 -4.62
N HIS A 71 -12.49 17.57 -5.30
CA HIS A 71 -13.94 17.72 -5.48
C HIS A 71 -14.67 17.73 -4.12
N ALA A 72 -14.19 16.94 -3.17
CA ALA A 72 -14.67 16.93 -1.79
C ALA A 72 -14.02 18.00 -0.88
N LYS A 73 -13.34 19.01 -1.45
CA LYS A 73 -12.63 20.09 -0.73
C LYS A 73 -11.55 19.58 0.23
N ARG A 74 -10.92 18.45 -0.07
CA ARG A 74 -9.80 17.86 0.68
C ARG A 74 -8.50 17.94 -0.13
N SER A 75 -7.37 18.00 0.56
CA SER A 75 -6.02 17.82 -0.02
C SER A 75 -5.42 16.45 0.29
N THR A 76 -6.05 15.69 1.19
CA THR A 76 -5.63 14.34 1.55
C THR A 76 -6.59 13.32 0.96
N ILE A 77 -6.03 12.40 0.16
CA ILE A 77 -6.76 11.27 -0.44
C ILE A 77 -7.18 10.30 0.68
N ASN A 78 -8.41 9.81 0.62
CA ASN A 78 -8.94 8.81 1.52
C ASN A 78 -9.47 7.58 0.77
N THR A 79 -10.06 6.65 1.51
CA THR A 79 -10.56 5.38 0.95
C THR A 79 -11.81 5.54 0.09
N ASP A 80 -12.57 6.63 0.24
CA ASP A 80 -13.75 6.90 -0.58
C ASP A 80 -13.33 7.31 -2.00
N ASP A 81 -12.23 8.06 -2.13
CA ASP A 81 -11.62 8.41 -3.41
C ASP A 81 -11.17 7.13 -4.16
N VAL A 82 -10.59 6.17 -3.44
CA VAL A 82 -10.16 4.87 -3.99
C VAL A 82 -11.36 4.01 -4.40
N LYS A 83 -12.44 3.99 -3.62
CA LYS A 83 -13.69 3.32 -4.02
C LYS A 83 -14.26 3.94 -5.30
N LEU A 84 -14.14 5.26 -5.46
CA LEU A 84 -14.63 5.96 -6.65
C LEU A 84 -13.87 5.57 -7.93
N LEU A 85 -12.58 5.21 -7.84
CA LEU A 85 -11.84 4.63 -8.98
C LEU A 85 -12.48 3.33 -9.49
N ALA A 86 -13.00 2.49 -8.58
CA ALA A 86 -13.57 1.19 -8.91
C ALA A 86 -15.04 1.26 -9.39
N ARG A 87 -15.68 2.44 -9.38
CA ARG A 87 -17.13 2.62 -9.57
C ARG A 87 -17.71 2.05 -10.86
N ARG A 88 -16.90 1.89 -11.91
CA ARG A 88 -17.36 1.42 -13.24
C ARG A 88 -17.65 -0.08 -13.27
N SER A 89 -17.14 -0.84 -12.32
CA SER A 89 -17.33 -2.29 -12.22
C SER A 89 -17.84 -2.64 -10.83
N ASN A 90 -19.08 -3.15 -10.76
CA ASN A 90 -19.71 -3.51 -9.49
C ASN A 90 -18.93 -4.61 -8.74
N SER A 91 -18.38 -5.59 -9.47
CA SER A 91 -17.57 -6.65 -8.86
C SER A 91 -16.26 -6.12 -8.29
N LEU A 92 -15.60 -5.19 -9.00
CA LEU A 92 -14.38 -4.55 -8.52
C LEU A 92 -14.66 -3.63 -7.32
N LEU A 93 -15.72 -2.84 -7.38
CA LEU A 93 -16.13 -1.97 -6.27
C LEU A 93 -16.40 -2.76 -5.00
N LYS A 94 -17.12 -3.89 -5.14
CA LYS A 94 -17.37 -4.82 -4.02
C LYS A 94 -16.06 -5.34 -3.44
N TYR A 95 -15.20 -5.91 -4.29
CA TYR A 95 -13.91 -6.46 -3.85
C TYR A 95 -13.03 -5.42 -3.13
N ILE A 96 -12.91 -4.21 -3.68
CA ILE A 96 -12.12 -3.13 -3.05
C ILE A 96 -12.74 -2.67 -1.73
N THR A 97 -14.06 -2.67 -1.63
CA THR A 97 -14.76 -2.32 -0.38
C THR A 97 -14.51 -3.37 0.70
N GLU A 98 -14.60 -4.66 0.36
CA GLU A 98 -14.27 -5.76 1.29
C GLU A 98 -12.82 -5.67 1.77
N LYS A 99 -11.86 -5.43 0.86
CA LYS A 99 -10.45 -5.21 1.24
C LYS A 99 -10.24 -4.00 2.14
N ASN A 100 -11.00 -2.93 1.95
CA ASN A 100 -10.96 -1.78 2.84
C ASN A 100 -11.42 -2.13 4.27
N GLU A 101 -12.46 -2.93 4.40
CA GLU A 101 -12.98 -3.41 5.69
C GLU A 101 -11.98 -4.34 6.39
N GLU A 102 -11.37 -5.29 5.66
CA GLU A 102 -10.31 -6.16 6.18
C GLU A 102 -9.13 -5.35 6.76
N ILE A 103 -8.67 -4.32 6.03
CA ILE A 103 -7.59 -3.43 6.48
C ILE A 103 -8.01 -2.64 7.73
N ALA A 104 -9.26 -2.17 7.78
CA ALA A 104 -9.78 -1.44 8.94
C ALA A 104 -9.81 -2.32 10.20
N GLN A 105 -10.26 -3.57 10.07
CA GLN A 105 -10.26 -4.56 11.15
C GLN A 105 -8.84 -4.86 11.64
N PHE A 106 -7.92 -5.15 10.72
CA PHE A 106 -6.52 -5.41 11.05
C PHE A 106 -5.87 -4.24 11.80
N ASN A 107 -6.17 -3.01 11.38
CA ASN A 107 -5.67 -1.80 12.05
C ASN A 107 -6.25 -1.63 13.46
N LEU A 108 -7.52 -1.98 13.68
CA LEU A 108 -8.14 -1.97 15.00
C LEU A 108 -7.48 -3.00 15.92
N GLU A 109 -7.26 -4.23 15.44
CA GLU A 109 -6.58 -5.27 16.20
C GLU A 109 -5.16 -4.86 16.61
N ARG A 110 -4.39 -4.26 15.71
CA ARG A 110 -3.04 -3.76 16.05
C ARG A 110 -3.09 -2.67 17.13
N LYS A 111 -4.07 -1.76 17.07
CA LYS A 111 -4.26 -0.72 18.08
C LYS A 111 -4.62 -1.31 19.44
N THR A 112 -5.51 -2.29 19.50
CA THR A 112 -5.87 -2.96 20.77
C THR A 112 -4.70 -3.74 21.37
N LYS A 113 -3.93 -4.47 20.55
CA LYS A 113 -2.71 -5.18 21.00
C LYS A 113 -1.66 -4.20 21.53
N LYS A 114 -1.47 -3.05 20.89
CA LYS A 114 -0.55 -2.00 21.36
C LYS A 114 -0.99 -1.40 22.70
N LYS A 115 -2.29 -1.13 22.88
CA LYS A 115 -2.84 -0.64 24.17
C LYS A 115 -2.62 -1.65 25.30
N LYS A 116 -2.96 -2.93 25.07
CA LYS A 116 -2.72 -3.99 26.07
C LYS A 116 -1.25 -4.12 26.47
N LYS A 117 -0.32 -4.01 25.52
CA LYS A 117 1.13 -4.06 25.82
C LYS A 117 1.62 -2.87 26.66
N LEU A 118 1.02 -1.70 26.49
CA LEU A 118 1.32 -0.52 27.29
C LEU A 118 0.73 -0.62 28.72
N GLU A 119 -0.46 -1.22 28.86
CA GLU A 119 -1.07 -1.46 30.17
C GLU A 119 -0.34 -2.54 30.98
N ASP A 120 0.14 -3.60 30.31
CA ASP A 120 0.88 -4.70 30.96
C ASP A 120 2.31 -4.29 31.36
N GLY A 121 2.95 -3.42 30.58
CA GLY A 121 4.25 -2.84 30.92
C GLY A 121 4.22 -1.82 32.08
N ASN A 122 3.03 -1.36 32.49
CA ASN A 122 2.87 -0.42 33.60
C ASN A 122 2.58 -1.11 34.95
N LYS A 123 2.49 -2.44 34.99
CA LYS A 123 2.38 -3.21 36.24
C LYS A 123 3.78 -3.59 36.74
N ASN A 124 4.43 -2.68 37.48
CA ASN A 124 5.64 -3.00 38.22
C ASN A 124 5.25 -3.76 39.52
N PRO A 125 5.96 -4.84 39.90
CA PRO A 125 5.63 -5.64 41.08
C PRO A 125 6.09 -4.93 42.35
N ARG A 126 5.17 -4.29 43.07
CA ARG A 126 5.39 -3.82 44.45
C ARG A 126 4.19 -4.16 45.32
N GLU A 127 3.88 -5.44 45.39
CA GLU A 127 3.01 -6.00 46.44
C GLU A 127 3.59 -7.37 46.80
N HIS A 128 4.58 -7.38 47.70
CA HIS A 128 4.87 -8.47 48.65
C HIS A 128 6.17 -8.16 49.41
N ALA A 129 6.06 -7.54 50.57
CA ALA A 129 6.97 -7.70 51.70
C ALA A 129 6.43 -6.90 52.89
N ASP A 130 5.33 -7.36 53.46
CA ASP A 130 4.96 -7.06 54.85
C ASP A 130 4.12 -8.25 55.34
N GLU A 131 4.80 -9.32 55.76
CA GLU A 131 4.37 -10.28 56.79
C GLU A 131 5.48 -11.34 57.00
N GLU A 132 5.87 -11.53 58.26
CA GLU A 132 6.83 -12.51 58.84
C GLU A 132 8.34 -12.23 58.57
N MET A 133 9.26 -12.07 59.56
CA MET A 133 9.42 -12.78 60.85
C MET A 133 10.17 -11.96 61.92
N VAL A 134 9.63 -11.95 63.15
CA VAL A 134 10.23 -12.24 64.48
C VAL A 134 11.71 -11.88 64.74
N GLU A 135 11.97 -10.93 65.65
CA GLU A 135 12.35 -11.13 67.08
C GLU A 135 12.35 -9.80 67.85
#